data_AF-A0A7V8Y9P7-F1
#
_entry.id   AF-A0A7V8Y9P7-F1
#
_cell.length_a   1.000
_cell.length_b   1.000
_cell.length_c   1.000
_cell.angle_alpha   90.00
_cell.angle_beta   90.00
_cell.angle_gamma   90.00
#
_symmetry.space_group_name_H-M   'P 1'
#
loop_
_entity.id
_entity.type
_entity.pdbx_description
1 polymer ?
#
loop_
_entity_poly.entity_id
_entity_poly.type
_entity_poly.pdbx_seq_one_letter_code
_entity_poly.pdbx_strand_id
1 'polypeptide(L)'
;MASMVKMLNHQRERTFSTTAVPDFVDITGEVQVILDESGIANGMVTVFSPSAGCPLIANERESGLLADIQTAMARLGGSPRDGSALIGSNS
;
A
#
# COMPACT_ATOMS: atom_id res chain seq x y z
N MET A 1 3.03 34.42 -22.89
CA MET A 1 3.41 34.48 -21.46
C MET A 1 3.45 33.05 -20.95
N ALA A 2 4.59 32.58 -20.43
CA ALA A 2 4.68 31.22 -19.86
C ALA A 2 4.07 31.22 -18.45
N SER A 3 3.06 30.39 -18.22
CA SER A 3 2.52 30.15 -16.88
C SER A 3 3.56 29.39 -16.05
N MET A 4 3.97 29.94 -14.91
CA MET A 4 4.88 29.27 -13.99
C MET A 4 4.11 28.21 -13.20
N VAL A 5 4.39 26.93 -13.46
CA VAL A 5 3.82 25.83 -12.68
C VAL A 5 4.64 25.69 -11.39
N LYS A 6 3.99 25.85 -10.24
CA LYS A 6 4.62 25.68 -8.92
C LYS A 6 4.64 24.19 -8.55
N MET A 7 5.82 23.64 -8.33
CA MET A 7 5.97 22.28 -7.79
C MET A 7 5.79 22.31 -6.27
N LEU A 8 4.98 21.39 -5.75
CA LEU A 8 4.74 21.20 -4.32
C LEU A 8 5.21 19.80 -3.91
N ASN A 9 5.63 19.65 -2.66
CA ASN A 9 5.97 18.37 -2.06
C ASN A 9 5.26 18.25 -0.71
N HIS A 10 4.74 17.07 -0.41
CA HIS A 10 4.10 16.75 0.85
C HIS A 10 4.50 15.33 1.27
N GLN A 11 4.85 15.16 2.55
CA GLN A 11 5.28 13.87 3.11
C GLN A 11 4.62 13.63 4.46
N ARG A 12 4.20 12.38 4.69
CA ARG A 12 3.58 11.90 5.92
C ARG A 12 3.97 10.46 6.18
N GLU A 13 4.11 10.12 7.45
CA GLU A 13 4.25 8.76 7.93
C GLU A 13 2.99 8.34 8.69
N ARG A 14 2.62 7.06 8.57
CA ARG A 14 1.51 6.43 9.29
C ARG A 14 1.94 5.06 9.78
N THR A 15 1.42 4.68 10.94
CA THR A 15 1.64 3.37 11.54
C THR A 15 0.32 2.64 11.62
N PHE A 16 0.33 1.38 11.23
CA PHE A 16 -0.83 0.49 11.26
C PHE A 16 -0.52 -0.72 12.13
N SER A 17 -1.53 -1.25 12.80
CA SER A 17 -1.42 -2.48 13.57
C SER A 17 -2.13 -3.61 12.85
N THR A 18 -1.45 -4.76 12.74
CA THR A 18 -2.04 -6.00 12.21
C THR A 18 -2.47 -6.90 13.35
N THR A 19 -3.44 -7.77 13.08
CA THR A 19 -4.06 -8.68 14.05
C THR A 19 -4.01 -10.14 13.62
N ALA A 20 -3.66 -10.41 12.36
CA ALA A 20 -3.59 -11.75 11.78
C ALA A 20 -2.38 -11.92 10.84
N VAL A 21 -2.20 -13.13 10.31
CA VAL A 21 -1.13 -13.45 9.35
C VAL A 21 -1.68 -14.42 8.28
N PRO A 22 -1.81 -14.01 7.01
CA PRO A 22 -1.70 -12.63 6.51
C PRO A 22 -2.86 -11.75 7.01
N ASP A 23 -2.66 -10.43 7.00
CA ASP A 23 -3.68 -9.42 7.33
C ASP A 23 -3.78 -8.39 6.21
N PHE A 24 -4.98 -7.85 5.98
CA PHE A 24 -5.29 -6.91 4.89
C PHE A 24 -5.83 -5.59 5.44
N VAL A 25 -4.93 -4.65 5.68
CA VAL A 25 -5.25 -3.30 6.15
C VAL A 25 -5.64 -2.42 4.95
N ASP A 26 -6.86 -1.89 4.93
CA ASP A 26 -7.22 -0.84 3.97
C ASP A 26 -6.60 0.48 4.42
N ILE A 27 -5.79 1.10 3.56
CA ILE A 27 -5.20 2.41 3.81
C ILE A 27 -5.76 3.49 2.88
N THR A 28 -6.75 3.16 2.04
CA THR A 28 -7.32 4.08 1.04
C THR A 28 -7.84 5.36 1.68
N GLY A 29 -8.57 5.25 2.80
CA GLY A 29 -9.07 6.41 3.55
C GLY A 29 -7.95 7.29 4.11
N GLU A 30 -6.93 6.69 4.71
CA GLU A 30 -5.78 7.43 5.24
C GLU A 30 -4.97 8.12 4.13
N VAL A 31 -4.78 7.45 2.99
CA VAL A 31 -4.13 8.05 1.82
C VAL A 31 -4.94 9.25 1.32
N GLN A 32 -6.27 9.14 1.25
CA GLN A 32 -7.13 10.25 0.84
C GLN A 32 -7.01 11.45 1.79
N VAL A 33 -7.02 11.23 3.10
CA VAL A 33 -6.81 12.31 4.10
C VAL A 33 -5.48 13.03 3.86
N ILE A 34 -4.40 12.29 3.60
CA ILE A 34 -3.07 12.88 3.32
C ILE A 34 -3.07 13.66 2.00
N LEU A 35 -3.76 13.17 0.98
CA LEU A 35 -3.90 13.88 -0.30
C LEU A 35 -4.68 15.19 -0.12
N ASP A 36 -5.76 15.18 0.65
CA ASP A 36 -6.57 16.37 0.95
C ASP A 36 -5.74 17.41 1.74
N GLU A 37 -4.92 16.97 2.71
CA GLU A 37 -3.99 17.82 3.46
C GLU A 37 -2.86 18.40 2.58
N SER A 38 -2.53 17.77 1.46
CA SER A 38 -1.38 18.15 0.63
C SER A 38 -1.58 19.45 -0.15
N GLY A 39 -2.82 19.81 -0.45
CA GLY A 39 -3.15 20.91 -1.37
C GLY A 39 -2.69 20.69 -2.82
N ILE A 40 -2.29 19.47 -3.18
CA ILE A 40 -1.82 19.11 -4.53
C ILE A 40 -3.03 18.64 -5.35
N ALA A 41 -3.52 19.50 -6.25
CA ALA A 41 -4.66 19.16 -7.09
C ALA A 41 -4.30 18.22 -8.26
N ASN A 42 -3.07 18.30 -8.78
CA ASN A 42 -2.58 17.47 -9.88
C ASN A 42 -1.12 17.10 -9.62
N GLY A 43 -0.82 15.81 -9.56
CA GLY A 43 0.52 15.33 -9.22
C GLY A 43 0.60 13.80 -9.19
N MET A 44 1.57 13.29 -8.44
CA MET A 44 1.80 11.87 -8.23
C MET A 44 1.92 11.60 -6.73
N VAL A 45 1.44 10.44 -6.30
CA VAL A 45 1.61 9.93 -4.94
C VAL A 45 2.46 8.67 -4.97
N THR A 46 3.43 8.60 -4.06
CA THR A 46 4.20 7.38 -3.81
C THR A 46 3.82 6.87 -2.44
N VAL A 47 3.26 5.68 -2.36
CA VAL A 47 3.01 4.97 -1.11
C VAL A 47 4.11 3.93 -0.93
N PHE A 48 4.77 3.93 0.22
CA PHE A 48 5.93 3.10 0.48
C PHE A 48 5.84 2.46 1.86
N SER A 49 6.20 1.18 1.94
CA SER A 49 6.36 0.43 3.17
C SER A 49 7.84 0.08 3.34
N PRO A 50 8.49 0.45 4.45
CA PRO A 50 9.90 0.16 4.68
C PRO A 50 10.19 -1.31 5.00
N SER A 51 9.15 -2.14 5.19
CA SER A 51 9.29 -3.54 5.60
C SER A 51 8.96 -4.49 4.45
N ALA A 52 9.87 -5.44 4.18
CA ALA A 52 9.65 -6.51 3.22
C ALA A 52 8.49 -7.45 3.61
N GLY A 53 8.05 -7.45 4.87
CA GLY A 53 6.91 -8.24 5.35
C GLY A 53 5.55 -7.55 5.19
N CYS A 54 5.51 -6.31 4.69
CA CYS A 54 4.29 -5.53 4.53
C CYS A 54 4.22 -4.97 3.09
N PRO A 55 3.86 -5.82 2.10
CA PRO A 55 3.74 -5.39 0.72
C PRO A 55 2.50 -4.52 0.52
N LEU A 56 2.59 -3.58 -0.42
CA LEU A 56 1.48 -2.72 -0.80
C LEU A 56 0.86 -3.24 -2.10
N ILE A 57 -0.47 -3.34 -2.12
CA ILE A 57 -1.25 -3.68 -3.30
C ILE A 57 -2.38 -2.67 -3.48
N ALA A 58 -2.71 -2.36 -4.73
CA ALA A 58 -3.90 -1.60 -5.09
C ALA A 58 -4.83 -2.54 -5.86
N ASN A 59 -5.95 -2.92 -5.24
CA ASN A 59 -6.95 -3.81 -5.82
C ASN A 59 -8.31 -3.57 -5.18
N GLU A 60 -9.34 -4.24 -5.67
CA GLU A 60 -10.70 -4.15 -5.15
C GLU A 60 -10.79 -4.72 -3.72
N ARG A 61 -11.49 -4.03 -2.82
CA ARG A 61 -11.73 -4.52 -1.45
C ARG A 61 -12.98 -5.39 -1.41
N GLU A 62 -12.87 -6.57 -1.97
CA GLU A 62 -13.91 -7.59 -1.97
C GLU A 62 -13.45 -8.81 -1.15
N SER A 63 -14.31 -9.29 -0.25
CA SER A 63 -13.98 -10.36 0.69
C SER A 63 -13.53 -11.67 0.05
N GLY A 64 -14.18 -12.10 -1.03
CA GLY A 64 -13.82 -13.27 -1.83
C GLY A 64 -12.45 -13.11 -2.48
N LEU A 65 -12.18 -11.95 -3.09
CA LEU A 65 -10.88 -11.64 -3.67
C LEU A 65 -9.76 -11.64 -2.62
N LEU A 66 -10.01 -11.13 -1.41
CA LEU A 66 -9.04 -11.22 -0.30
C LEU A 66 -8.76 -12.69 0.06
N ALA A 67 -9.78 -13.54 0.12
CA ALA A 67 -9.62 -14.98 0.36
C ALA A 67 -8.89 -15.69 -0.79
N ASP A 68 -9.12 -15.27 -2.04
CA ASP A 68 -8.43 -15.78 -3.22
C ASP A 68 -6.95 -15.41 -3.20
N ILE A 69 -6.61 -14.17 -2.83
CA ILE A 69 -5.22 -13.73 -2.67
C ILE A 69 -4.52 -14.55 -1.59
N GLN A 70 -5.18 -14.79 -0.44
CA GLN A 70 -4.63 -15.67 0.61
C GLN A 70 -4.34 -17.08 0.09
N THR A 71 -5.30 -17.65 -0.65
CA THR A 71 -5.17 -18.97 -1.24
C THR A 71 -4.05 -19.03 -2.27
N ALA A 72 -3.90 -18.01 -3.11
CA ALA A 72 -2.83 -17.91 -4.09
C ALA A 72 -1.46 -17.81 -3.43
N MET A 73 -1.31 -16.99 -2.39
CA MET A 73 -0.06 -16.88 -1.62
C MET A 73 0.34 -18.22 -1.00
N ALA A 74 -0.61 -18.96 -0.43
CA ALA A 74 -0.36 -20.28 0.14
C ALA A 74 0.14 -21.29 -0.93
N ARG A 75 -0.42 -21.25 -2.14
CA ARG A 75 -0.01 -22.13 -3.26
C ARG A 75 1.40 -21.83 -3.76
N LEU A 76 1.81 -20.57 -3.72
CA LEU A 76 3.11 -20.11 -4.20
C LEU A 76 4.25 -20.36 -3.20
N GLY A 77 3.99 -21.06 -2.09
CA GLY A 77 5.01 -21.39 -1.09
C GLY A 77 5.36 -20.24 -0.16
N GLY A 78 4.51 -19.21 -0.08
CA GLY A 78 4.70 -18.08 0.81
C GLY A 78 4.37 -18.48 2.21
N SER A 79 5.40 -18.71 3.02
CA SER A 79 5.25 -18.69 4.46
C SER A 79 5.39 -17.24 4.93
N PRO A 80 4.34 -16.58 5.45
CA PRO A 80 4.48 -15.26 6.06
C PRO A 80 5.41 -15.28 7.29
N ARG A 81 5.77 -16.47 7.80
CA ARG A 81 6.58 -16.65 9.01
C ARG A 81 8.05 -16.29 8.81
N ASP A 82 8.50 -16.21 7.56
CA ASP A 82 9.92 -16.04 7.24
C ASP A 82 10.27 -14.57 6.94
N GLY A 83 9.28 -13.65 7.07
CA GLY A 83 9.46 -12.21 6.83
C GLY A 83 9.59 -11.81 5.35
N SER A 84 9.50 -12.78 4.43
CA SER A 84 9.48 -12.56 2.99
C SER A 84 8.04 -12.42 2.50
N ALA A 85 7.65 -11.24 2.03
CA ALA A 85 6.41 -11.10 1.27
C ALA A 85 6.61 -11.69 -0.13
N LEU A 86 5.81 -12.71 -0.48
CA LEU A 86 5.75 -13.19 -1.86
C LEU A 86 5.29 -12.14 -2.86
N ILE A 87 4.41 -11.25 -2.42
CA ILE A 87 3.89 -10.17 -3.24
C ILE A 87 4.91 -9.05 -3.20
N GLY A 88 5.49 -8.72 -4.35
CA GLY A 88 6.48 -7.65 -4.45
C GLY A 88 7.91 -8.05 -4.08
N SER A 89 8.21 -9.33 -3.80
CA SER A 89 9.60 -9.80 -3.80
C SER A 89 10.14 -9.73 -5.22
N ASN A 90 11.11 -8.87 -5.47
CA ASN A 90 11.96 -9.02 -6.64
C ASN A 90 12.78 -10.30 -6.42
N SER A 91 12.66 -11.24 -7.37
CA SER A 91 13.54 -12.40 -7.48
C SER A 91 15.02 -12.03 -7.41
#